data_AF-A0A7C2EVG4-F1
#
_entry.id   AF-A0A7C2EVG4-F1
#
_cell.length_a   1.000
_cell.length_b   1.000
_cell.length_c   1.000
_cell.angle_alpha   90.00
_cell.angle_beta   90.00
_cell.angle_gamma   90.00
#
_symmetry.space_group_name_H-M   'P 1'
#
loop_
_entity.id
_entity.type
_entity.pdbx_description
1 polymer ?
#
loop_
_entity_poly.entity_id
_entity_poly.type
_entity_poly.pdbx_seq_one_letter_code
_entity_poly.pdbx_strand_id
1 'polypeptide(L)'
;MTAGRHGLRKLPWLVIAVALVAVACAQPLSSATPARPALAASQTGASATELLKVVKTLAGPEMAGRASGSPGMERAARYIAEEFRRAGLEPGGEAGSYFQTFDVVTGIRLGDGNRLRWRQGEKVQEYQLGQDFTPFSFSDSGEVQGQVVFAGYGITAPELQYDDYAGLDVAGKIVLLLSGEPRERDPTSPFRRPEAYRYTEVRYKVLNAREHGARGAILVTNPLAHGDEPERLFAIRGITSVSQSGILAINALRRVSESILAGTGRSLRELQEAIDRDLAPRSFPVPGVTVEIAVRLIHERGPAWNVIGVLRGTDPAVRDQAVVVGAHYDHLGHGGETSLAPSRFGEIHPGADDNASGVAGVIGLARTVAAAGGARRTIIFVAFAGEEMGLLGSTQYVRAPPFPLERTVAMLNLDMIGRLREDRLYVFGVDTGKEFRRMLEAANRDTALQLRSSGDGYGPSDHTPFYAKDRPVLFFFTGPHEDYHRPSDTPDKINAPGMEHVLRLIAGVLREVADGPAPISFARAAPSSPPRARGSGAGYGPYFGMIPEFGQQEDGVKLGGVRAGSPAEKAGLQAGDLIVRFDGKAVRNLEDFVFVLRGKRAGDRVDVVYRRGDELRTTSAVLEARQ
;
A
#
# COMPACT_ATOMS: atom_id res chain seq x y z
N MET A 1 6.44 78.97 4.82
CA MET A 1 6.45 80.09 5.79
C MET A 1 6.49 79.44 7.17
N THR A 2 7.68 79.22 7.75
CA THR A 2 8.37 80.10 8.73
C THR A 2 7.58 80.29 10.03
N ALA A 3 8.13 80.27 11.24
CA ALA A 3 9.39 79.86 11.85
C ALA A 3 9.31 80.31 13.33
N GLY A 4 10.04 79.62 14.23
CA GLY A 4 10.67 80.23 15.40
C GLY A 4 10.39 79.55 16.75
N ARG A 5 11.30 79.53 17.73
CA ARG A 5 12.68 80.04 17.83
C ARG A 5 13.30 79.59 19.19
N HIS A 6 14.62 79.33 19.17
CA HIS A 6 15.65 79.54 20.23
C HIS A 6 15.59 78.72 21.55
N GLY A 7 16.70 78.36 22.22
CA GLY A 7 18.11 78.70 22.05
C GLY A 7 19.02 77.88 23.00
N LEU A 8 20.31 77.86 22.68
CA LEU A 8 21.39 77.07 23.30
C LEU A 8 22.18 77.85 24.37
N ARG A 9 22.91 77.07 25.20
CA ARG A 9 24.34 77.23 25.60
C ARG A 9 24.69 77.93 26.94
N LYS A 10 25.27 77.18 27.90
CA LYS A 10 26.74 77.05 28.24
C LYS A 10 27.02 76.77 29.74
N LEU A 11 27.91 75.79 29.97
CA LEU A 11 28.72 75.46 31.17
C LEU A 11 29.73 76.59 31.51
N PRO A 12 30.34 76.68 32.73
CA PRO A 12 31.67 76.04 32.97
C PRO A 12 32.16 75.72 34.43
N TRP A 13 33.03 74.68 34.57
CA TRP A 13 34.33 74.58 35.34
C TRP A 13 34.32 74.54 36.91
N LEU A 14 35.23 73.92 37.70
CA LEU A 14 36.30 72.88 37.63
C LEU A 14 36.94 72.75 39.07
N VAL A 15 37.36 71.52 39.52
CA VAL A 15 38.38 71.12 40.57
C VAL A 15 38.18 71.54 42.07
N ILE A 16 38.47 70.80 43.18
CA ILE A 16 39.63 69.99 43.66
C ILE A 16 39.28 69.03 44.85
N ALA A 17 39.93 67.84 44.85
CA ALA A 17 40.39 66.92 45.93
C ALA A 17 39.42 66.29 46.97
N VAL A 18 39.69 65.18 47.67
CA VAL A 18 40.52 63.94 47.58
C VAL A 18 40.02 63.12 48.76
N ALA A 19 39.65 61.85 48.56
CA ALA A 19 39.71 60.84 49.61
C ALA A 19 39.94 59.47 48.99
N LEU A 20 41.17 58.95 49.15
CA LEU A 20 41.55 57.60 48.81
C LEU A 20 40.80 56.61 49.73
N VAL A 21 40.03 55.71 49.14
CA VAL A 21 39.71 54.41 49.74
C VAL A 21 40.12 53.35 48.73
N ALA A 22 41.16 52.59 49.09
CA ALA A 22 41.58 51.43 48.34
C ALA A 22 40.51 50.34 48.46
N VAL A 23 39.81 50.05 47.36
CA VAL A 23 38.99 48.85 47.22
C VAL A 23 39.54 48.07 46.04
N ALA A 24 39.89 46.81 46.32
CA ALA A 24 40.51 45.88 45.41
C ALA A 24 39.75 45.75 44.09
N CYS A 25 40.48 45.63 42.98
CA CYS A 25 39.97 45.25 41.67
C CYS A 25 39.30 43.87 41.73
N ALA A 26 38.00 43.84 41.98
CA ALA A 26 37.15 42.73 41.61
C ALA A 26 36.77 42.92 40.13
N GLN A 27 37.32 42.07 39.26
CA GLN A 27 36.85 41.98 37.88
C GLN A 27 35.35 41.67 37.87
N PRO A 28 34.58 42.19 36.89
CA PRO A 28 33.20 41.78 36.73
C PRO A 28 33.20 40.28 36.43
N LEU A 29 32.80 39.49 37.42
CA LEU A 29 32.35 38.11 37.22
C LEU A 29 31.20 38.19 36.22
N SER A 30 31.52 37.92 34.96
CA SER A 30 30.54 37.51 33.97
C SER A 30 29.75 36.38 34.60
N SER A 31 28.50 36.64 34.99
CA SER A 31 27.57 35.61 35.38
C SER A 31 27.24 34.83 34.12
N ALA A 32 28.15 33.95 33.73
CA ALA A 32 27.85 32.84 32.85
C ALA A 32 26.69 32.12 33.52
N THR A 33 25.51 32.22 32.91
CA THR A 33 24.41 31.31 33.18
C THR A 33 25.04 29.92 33.22
N PRO A 34 24.91 29.14 34.31
CA PRO A 34 25.51 27.82 34.33
C PRO A 34 24.96 27.10 33.11
N ALA A 35 25.86 26.74 32.19
CA ALA A 35 25.51 25.82 31.12
C ALA A 35 24.82 24.66 31.83
N ARG A 36 23.53 24.43 31.49
CA ARG A 36 22.84 23.23 31.92
C ARG A 36 23.83 22.09 31.71
N PRO A 37 24.11 21.26 32.72
CA PRO A 37 24.99 20.13 32.51
C PRO A 37 24.48 19.43 31.27
N ALA A 38 25.35 19.24 30.27
CA ALA A 38 25.06 18.32 29.19
C ALA A 38 24.65 17.04 29.92
N LEU A 39 23.36 16.73 29.90
CA LEU A 39 22.87 15.49 30.45
C LEU A 39 23.71 14.43 29.75
N ALA A 40 24.57 13.75 30.52
CA ALA A 40 25.14 12.50 30.11
C ALA A 40 24.00 11.72 29.46
N ALA A 41 24.20 11.23 28.22
CA ALA A 41 23.21 10.52 27.43
C ALA A 41 22.57 9.41 28.28
N SER A 42 21.55 9.79 29.03
CA SER A 42 20.87 8.96 29.98
C SER A 42 19.89 8.15 29.16
N GLN A 43 19.89 6.86 29.42
CA GLN A 43 19.01 5.83 28.90
C GLN A 43 17.53 6.20 29.11
N THR A 44 17.03 7.12 28.30
CA THR A 44 15.68 7.72 28.36
C THR A 44 14.89 7.43 27.09
N GLY A 45 15.33 6.42 26.32
CA GLY A 45 14.56 5.85 25.23
C GLY A 45 13.53 4.85 25.76
N ALA A 46 12.47 4.60 24.98
CA ALA A 46 11.54 3.52 25.27
C ALA A 46 12.28 2.17 25.35
N SER A 47 12.16 1.47 26.47
CA SER A 47 12.81 0.18 26.70
C SER A 47 12.19 -0.93 25.86
N ALA A 48 12.95 -2.00 25.57
CA ALA A 48 12.44 -3.20 24.90
C ALA A 48 11.14 -3.73 25.54
N THR A 49 11.04 -3.69 26.87
CA THR A 49 9.85 -4.13 27.61
C THR A 49 8.63 -3.26 27.31
N GLU A 50 8.80 -1.93 27.27
CA GLU A 50 7.71 -1.01 26.96
C GLU A 50 7.25 -1.15 25.51
N LEU A 51 8.19 -1.29 24.58
CA LEU A 51 7.87 -1.50 23.17
C LEU A 51 7.14 -2.83 22.97
N LEU A 52 7.62 -3.92 23.57
CA LEU A 52 6.95 -5.24 23.50
C LEU A 52 5.55 -5.21 24.13
N LYS A 53 5.34 -4.40 25.18
CA LYS A 53 4.01 -4.23 25.78
C LYS A 53 3.02 -3.62 24.77
N VAL A 54 3.44 -2.59 24.03
CA VAL A 54 2.61 -2.00 22.97
C VAL A 54 2.28 -3.03 21.90
N VAL A 55 3.28 -3.80 21.44
CA VAL A 55 3.06 -4.85 20.44
C VAL A 55 2.07 -5.89 20.94
N LYS A 56 2.22 -6.38 22.17
CA LYS A 56 1.32 -7.36 22.78
C LYS A 56 -0.13 -6.87 22.88
N THR A 57 -0.33 -5.58 23.17
CA THR A 57 -1.67 -4.99 23.20
C THR A 57 -2.26 -4.85 21.79
N LEU A 58 -1.50 -4.32 20.84
CA LEU A 58 -2.02 -4.11 19.49
C LEU A 58 -2.28 -5.45 18.77
N ALA A 59 -1.40 -6.43 18.90
CA ALA A 59 -1.55 -7.77 18.33
C ALA A 59 -2.28 -8.75 19.28
N GLY A 60 -2.96 -8.23 20.30
CA GLY A 60 -3.78 -9.03 21.20
C GLY A 60 -5.07 -9.53 20.54
N PRO A 61 -5.65 -10.66 21.01
CA PRO A 61 -6.91 -11.18 20.49
C PRO A 61 -8.07 -10.18 20.62
N GLU A 62 -8.03 -9.30 21.62
CA GLU A 62 -8.99 -8.21 21.79
C GLU A 62 -8.99 -7.24 20.62
N MET A 63 -7.93 -7.16 19.82
CA MET A 63 -7.88 -6.30 18.64
C MET A 63 -8.38 -7.01 17.37
N ALA A 64 -8.66 -8.32 17.42
CA ALA A 64 -9.22 -9.11 16.32
C ALA A 64 -8.53 -8.86 14.96
N GLY A 65 -7.20 -8.67 14.98
CA GLY A 65 -6.38 -8.42 13.80
C GLY A 65 -6.54 -7.05 13.13
N ARG A 66 -7.25 -6.11 13.76
CA ARG A 66 -7.27 -4.68 13.38
C ARG A 66 -7.59 -4.38 11.91
N ALA A 67 -8.48 -5.15 11.28
CA ALA A 67 -8.93 -4.85 9.91
C ALA A 67 -9.46 -3.42 9.78
N SER A 68 -9.12 -2.76 8.69
CA SER A 68 -9.59 -1.41 8.40
C SER A 68 -11.13 -1.31 8.44
N GLY A 69 -11.63 -0.31 9.17
CA GLY A 69 -13.06 -0.11 9.44
C GLY A 69 -13.70 -1.12 10.41
N SER A 70 -12.92 -2.00 11.05
CA SER A 70 -13.42 -2.95 12.06
C SER A 70 -13.46 -2.36 13.47
N PRO A 71 -14.27 -2.94 14.39
CA PRO A 71 -14.22 -2.60 15.80
C PRO A 71 -12.83 -2.81 16.44
N GLY A 72 -12.04 -3.76 15.93
CA GLY A 72 -10.67 -4.02 16.38
C GLY A 72 -9.72 -2.86 16.09
N MET A 73 -9.82 -2.30 14.88
CA MET A 73 -9.09 -1.09 14.50
C MET A 73 -9.53 0.11 15.33
N GLU A 74 -10.82 0.29 15.61
CA GLU A 74 -11.30 1.36 16.50
C GLU A 74 -10.68 1.27 17.91
N ARG A 75 -10.62 0.06 18.49
CA ARG A 75 -9.98 -0.15 19.80
C ARG A 75 -8.50 0.19 19.76
N ALA A 76 -7.79 -0.24 18.71
CA ALA A 76 -6.38 0.09 18.51
C ALA A 76 -6.17 1.60 18.38
N ALA A 77 -7.00 2.30 17.60
CA ALA A 77 -6.91 3.75 17.41
C ALA A 77 -7.08 4.52 18.72
N ARG A 78 -8.08 4.13 19.54
CA ARG A 78 -8.30 4.71 20.87
C ARG A 78 -7.12 4.46 21.82
N TYR A 79 -6.55 3.25 21.79
CA TYR A 79 -5.36 2.93 22.57
C TYR A 79 -4.16 3.80 22.15
N ILE A 80 -3.90 3.95 20.85
CA ILE A 80 -2.80 4.77 20.33
C ILE A 80 -2.99 6.24 20.72
N ALA A 81 -4.20 6.79 20.58
CA ALA A 81 -4.52 8.16 20.98
C ALA A 81 -4.25 8.40 22.48
N GLU A 82 -4.59 7.43 23.33
CA GLU A 82 -4.30 7.47 24.76
C GLU A 82 -2.79 7.43 25.05
N GLU A 83 -2.01 6.63 24.32
CA GLU A 83 -0.56 6.59 24.45
C GLU A 83 0.10 7.91 23.98
N PHE A 84 -0.43 8.53 22.92
CA PHE A 84 -0.03 9.87 22.47
C PHE A 84 -0.35 10.94 23.50
N ARG A 85 -1.55 10.91 24.09
CA ARG A 85 -1.95 11.82 25.17
C ARG A 85 -1.04 11.66 26.39
N ARG A 86 -0.69 10.42 26.78
CA ARG A 86 0.26 10.14 27.88
C ARG A 86 1.67 10.62 27.58
N ALA A 87 2.08 10.62 26.32
CA ALA A 87 3.35 11.21 25.89
C ALA A 87 3.33 12.75 25.86
N GLY A 88 2.19 13.39 26.15
CA GLY A 88 2.04 14.84 26.17
C GLY A 88 1.83 15.47 24.79
N LEU A 89 1.45 14.67 23.78
CA LEU A 89 1.15 15.19 22.45
C LEU A 89 -0.20 15.90 22.42
N GLU A 90 -0.28 17.01 21.70
CA GLU A 90 -1.54 17.68 21.37
C GLU A 90 -2.31 16.89 20.30
N PRO A 91 -3.65 16.91 20.30
CA PRO A 91 -4.47 16.32 19.24
C PRO A 91 -4.25 17.02 17.90
N GLY A 92 -3.94 16.26 16.84
CA GLY A 92 -3.70 16.77 15.49
C GLY A 92 -4.76 16.41 14.46
N GLY A 93 -5.88 15.81 14.87
CA GLY A 93 -6.99 15.42 14.01
C GLY A 93 -8.10 16.48 13.93
N GLU A 94 -9.27 16.03 13.49
CA GLU A 94 -10.45 16.87 13.29
C GLU A 94 -11.05 17.31 14.63
N ALA A 95 -11.59 18.54 14.67
CA ALA A 95 -12.33 19.09 15.81
C ALA A 95 -11.61 18.97 17.17
N GLY A 96 -10.28 19.07 17.20
CA GLY A 96 -9.48 18.95 18.42
C GLY A 96 -9.36 17.52 18.97
N SER A 97 -9.66 16.51 18.15
CA SER A 97 -9.42 15.09 18.45
C SER A 97 -8.09 14.61 17.90
N TYR A 98 -7.67 13.39 18.24
CA TYR A 98 -6.53 12.73 17.59
C TYR A 98 -6.90 12.11 16.24
N PHE A 99 -8.17 12.15 15.81
CA PHE A 99 -8.64 11.33 14.70
C PHE A 99 -8.85 12.16 13.43
N GLN A 100 -8.28 11.72 12.32
CA GLN A 100 -8.66 12.13 10.97
C GLN A 100 -9.43 10.99 10.32
N THR A 101 -10.67 11.24 9.92
CA THR A 101 -11.62 10.18 9.55
C THR A 101 -11.85 10.12 8.04
N PHE A 102 -12.02 8.90 7.51
CA PHE A 102 -12.36 8.66 6.10
C PHE A 102 -13.06 7.32 5.93
N ASP A 103 -13.79 7.13 4.83
CA ASP A 103 -14.52 5.90 4.57
C ASP A 103 -13.67 4.88 3.79
N VAL A 104 -13.74 3.63 4.23
CA VAL A 104 -13.15 2.48 3.53
C VAL A 104 -14.21 1.42 3.24
N VAL A 105 -13.97 0.59 2.23
CA VAL A 105 -14.82 -0.58 1.98
C VAL A 105 -14.46 -1.65 3.02
N THR A 106 -15.40 -2.04 3.87
CA THR A 106 -15.17 -2.99 4.98
C THR A 106 -15.58 -4.42 4.66
N GLY A 107 -16.33 -4.60 3.57
CA GLY A 107 -16.82 -5.89 3.15
C GLY A 107 -17.54 -5.82 1.82
N ILE A 108 -17.76 -6.99 1.25
CA ILE A 108 -18.63 -7.17 0.08
C ILE A 108 -19.59 -8.28 0.45
N ARG A 109 -20.89 -8.04 0.26
CA ARG A 109 -21.91 -9.07 0.43
C ARG A 109 -22.83 -9.13 -0.77
N LEU A 110 -23.53 -10.26 -0.89
CA LEU A 110 -24.57 -10.45 -1.89
C LEU A 110 -25.79 -9.62 -1.50
N GLY A 111 -26.29 -8.85 -2.46
CA GLY A 111 -27.62 -8.25 -2.40
C GLY A 111 -28.70 -9.20 -2.91
N ASP A 112 -29.95 -8.79 -2.81
CA ASP A 112 -31.07 -9.56 -3.36
C ASP A 112 -31.08 -9.52 -4.89
N GLY A 113 -31.67 -10.54 -5.53
CA GLY A 113 -31.86 -10.57 -6.99
C GLY A 113 -30.68 -11.10 -7.81
N ASN A 114 -29.68 -11.70 -7.16
CA ASN A 114 -28.66 -12.50 -7.86
C ASN A 114 -29.33 -13.72 -8.54
N ARG A 115 -29.04 -13.94 -9.83
CA ARG A 115 -29.73 -14.97 -10.65
C ARG A 115 -28.80 -15.57 -11.69
N LEU A 116 -28.96 -16.87 -11.93
CA LEU A 116 -28.39 -17.57 -13.06
C LEU A 116 -29.47 -18.48 -13.66
N ARG A 117 -29.71 -18.34 -14.96
CA ARG A 117 -30.56 -19.26 -15.72
C ARG A 117 -30.07 -19.43 -17.15
N TRP A 118 -30.36 -20.57 -17.77
CA TRP A 118 -30.19 -20.75 -19.20
C TRP A 118 -31.49 -21.16 -19.87
N ARG A 119 -31.60 -20.85 -21.16
CA ARG A 119 -32.75 -21.14 -22.02
C ARG A 119 -32.30 -21.82 -23.31
N GLN A 120 -33.02 -22.85 -23.73
CA GLN A 120 -32.89 -23.48 -25.05
C GLN A 120 -34.31 -23.79 -25.58
N GLY A 121 -34.77 -22.99 -26.55
CA GLY A 121 -36.18 -22.98 -26.94
C GLY A 121 -37.09 -22.63 -25.76
N GLU A 122 -38.08 -23.49 -25.48
CA GLU A 122 -39.00 -23.32 -24.34
C GLU A 122 -38.42 -23.82 -23.01
N LYS A 123 -37.36 -24.63 -23.05
CA LYS A 123 -36.73 -25.15 -21.83
C LYS A 123 -35.98 -24.03 -21.12
N VAL A 124 -36.33 -23.80 -19.87
CA VAL A 124 -35.65 -22.87 -18.96
C VAL A 124 -35.16 -23.64 -17.75
N GLN A 125 -33.88 -23.48 -17.42
CA GLN A 125 -33.31 -24.01 -16.19
C GLN A 125 -32.78 -22.85 -15.34
N GLU A 126 -33.23 -22.78 -14.10
CA GLU A 126 -32.80 -21.80 -13.11
C GLU A 126 -31.98 -22.49 -12.01
N TYR A 127 -31.07 -21.73 -11.40
CA TYR A 127 -30.09 -22.22 -10.42
C TYR A 127 -30.16 -21.44 -9.12
N GLN A 128 -29.79 -22.10 -8.03
CA GLN A 128 -29.84 -21.55 -6.69
C GLN A 128 -28.50 -20.93 -6.29
N LEU A 129 -28.54 -19.66 -5.87
CA LEU A 129 -27.39 -18.94 -5.33
C LEU A 129 -26.83 -19.69 -4.10
N GLY A 130 -25.51 -19.80 -4.01
CA GLY A 130 -24.80 -20.47 -2.92
C GLY A 130 -24.86 -22.00 -2.95
N GLN A 131 -25.70 -22.59 -3.81
CA GLN A 131 -25.75 -24.04 -4.02
C GLN A 131 -25.22 -24.44 -5.39
N ASP A 132 -25.54 -23.69 -6.43
CA ASP A 132 -25.17 -23.97 -7.82
C ASP A 132 -24.17 -22.96 -8.38
N PHE A 133 -24.26 -21.70 -7.94
CA PHE A 133 -23.38 -20.62 -8.39
C PHE A 133 -23.20 -19.54 -7.33
N THR A 134 -22.17 -18.73 -7.50
CA THR A 134 -21.92 -17.51 -6.72
C THR A 134 -21.19 -16.48 -7.57
N PRO A 135 -21.53 -15.19 -7.47
CA PRO A 135 -20.71 -14.12 -8.05
C PRO A 135 -19.30 -14.06 -7.46
N PHE A 136 -18.34 -13.64 -8.27
CA PHE A 136 -17.05 -13.19 -7.75
C PHE A 136 -17.18 -11.81 -7.11
N SER A 137 -16.40 -11.53 -6.08
CA SER A 137 -16.40 -10.24 -5.38
C SER A 137 -15.97 -9.06 -6.25
N PHE A 138 -15.14 -9.32 -7.26
CA PHE A 138 -14.71 -8.32 -8.24
C PHE A 138 -15.63 -8.19 -9.45
N SER A 139 -16.76 -8.92 -9.50
CA SER A 139 -17.73 -8.80 -10.58
C SER A 139 -18.35 -7.40 -10.60
N ASP A 140 -18.76 -6.95 -11.79
CA ASP A 140 -19.71 -5.85 -11.89
C ASP A 140 -21.07 -6.27 -11.33
N SER A 141 -21.84 -5.30 -10.83
CA SER A 141 -23.27 -5.48 -10.57
C SER A 141 -24.07 -5.05 -11.80
N GLY A 142 -25.07 -5.84 -12.18
CA GLY A 142 -25.87 -5.58 -13.36
C GLY A 142 -26.61 -6.81 -13.82
N GLU A 143 -27.05 -6.81 -15.07
CA GLU A 143 -27.68 -7.96 -15.72
C GLU A 143 -27.11 -8.12 -17.13
N VAL A 144 -26.87 -9.37 -17.54
CA VAL A 144 -26.46 -9.70 -18.89
C VAL A 144 -27.21 -10.93 -19.36
N GLN A 145 -27.66 -10.89 -20.61
CA GLN A 145 -28.22 -12.03 -21.32
C GLN A 145 -27.48 -12.18 -22.65
N GLY A 146 -27.08 -13.40 -22.99
CA GLY A 146 -26.33 -13.63 -24.22
C GLY A 146 -26.17 -15.10 -24.58
N GLN A 147 -25.77 -15.34 -25.82
CA GLN A 147 -25.32 -16.65 -26.27
C GLN A 147 -24.07 -17.08 -25.48
N VAL A 148 -23.87 -18.39 -25.38
CA VAL A 148 -22.72 -18.97 -24.68
C VAL A 148 -21.66 -19.44 -25.66
N VAL A 149 -20.39 -19.20 -25.31
CA VAL A 149 -19.24 -19.84 -25.96
C VAL A 149 -18.41 -20.55 -24.91
N PHE A 150 -17.95 -21.77 -25.22
CA PHE A 150 -16.93 -22.43 -24.41
C PHE A 150 -15.56 -22.00 -24.93
N ALA A 151 -14.72 -21.45 -24.05
CA ALA A 151 -13.40 -20.94 -24.41
C ALA A 151 -12.30 -21.60 -23.59
N GLY A 152 -12.34 -22.93 -23.46
CA GLY A 152 -11.29 -23.71 -22.79
C GLY A 152 -10.97 -23.19 -21.39
N TYR A 153 -9.72 -22.80 -21.17
CA TYR A 153 -9.24 -22.19 -19.92
C TYR A 153 -9.25 -20.65 -19.95
N GLY A 154 -9.69 -20.02 -21.04
CA GLY A 154 -9.72 -18.57 -21.23
C GLY A 154 -8.32 -17.95 -21.38
N ILE A 155 -7.35 -18.71 -21.89
CA ILE A 155 -5.95 -18.31 -21.98
C ILE A 155 -5.63 -17.76 -23.38
N THR A 156 -4.92 -16.64 -23.43
CA THR A 156 -4.21 -16.15 -24.63
C THR A 156 -2.75 -16.00 -24.27
N ALA A 157 -1.92 -16.91 -24.78
CA ALA A 157 -0.49 -17.03 -24.48
C ALA A 157 0.31 -17.20 -25.79
N PRO A 158 0.56 -16.10 -26.54
CA PRO A 158 1.27 -16.16 -27.81
C PRO A 158 2.67 -16.78 -27.69
N GLU A 159 3.34 -16.56 -26.56
CA GLU A 159 4.66 -17.14 -26.26
C GLU A 159 4.64 -18.66 -26.08
N LEU A 160 3.47 -19.24 -25.81
CA LEU A 160 3.24 -20.68 -25.73
C LEU A 160 2.50 -21.21 -26.97
N GLN A 161 2.25 -20.36 -27.97
CA GLN A 161 1.45 -20.70 -29.16
C GLN A 161 0.07 -21.27 -28.80
N TYR A 162 -0.53 -20.78 -27.71
CA TYR A 162 -1.81 -21.25 -27.19
C TYR A 162 -2.79 -20.09 -27.06
N ASP A 163 -3.96 -20.19 -27.69
CA ASP A 163 -5.01 -19.17 -27.59
C ASP A 163 -6.40 -19.79 -27.66
N ASP A 164 -7.10 -19.84 -26.52
CA ASP A 164 -8.47 -20.34 -26.41
C ASP A 164 -9.48 -19.48 -27.18
N TYR A 165 -9.13 -18.25 -27.55
CA TYR A 165 -10.01 -17.34 -28.27
C TYR A 165 -9.76 -17.33 -29.79
N ALA A 166 -8.74 -18.03 -30.27
CA ALA A 166 -8.39 -18.06 -31.68
C ALA A 166 -9.56 -18.58 -32.53
N GLY A 167 -10.08 -17.73 -33.43
CA GLY A 167 -11.20 -18.05 -34.31
C GLY A 167 -12.58 -18.11 -33.61
N LEU A 168 -12.67 -17.75 -32.33
CA LEU A 168 -13.91 -17.75 -31.56
C LEU A 168 -14.54 -16.34 -31.53
N ASP A 169 -15.77 -16.21 -32.03
CA ASP A 169 -16.53 -14.96 -31.89
C ASP A 169 -17.13 -14.85 -30.48
N VAL A 170 -16.62 -13.92 -29.68
CA VAL A 170 -16.98 -13.70 -28.28
C VAL A 170 -17.72 -12.38 -28.04
N ALA A 171 -17.75 -11.48 -29.03
CA ALA A 171 -18.29 -10.15 -28.86
C ALA A 171 -19.76 -10.17 -28.40
N GLY A 172 -20.04 -9.54 -27.25
CA GLY A 172 -21.39 -9.48 -26.68
C GLY A 172 -21.88 -10.77 -26.00
N LYS A 173 -21.06 -11.83 -25.95
CA LYS A 173 -21.46 -13.16 -25.46
C LYS A 173 -21.05 -13.41 -24.00
N ILE A 174 -21.54 -14.52 -23.46
CA ILE A 174 -21.14 -15.04 -22.15
C ILE A 174 -20.15 -16.18 -22.38
N VAL A 175 -18.97 -16.10 -21.77
CA VAL A 175 -17.94 -17.13 -21.90
C VAL A 175 -18.06 -18.15 -20.77
N LEU A 176 -17.92 -19.45 -21.09
CA LEU A 176 -17.76 -20.54 -20.14
C LEU A 176 -16.31 -20.99 -20.14
N LEU A 177 -15.67 -20.96 -18.97
CA LEU A 177 -14.23 -21.14 -18.77
C LEU A 177 -13.93 -22.21 -17.71
N LEU A 178 -12.92 -23.04 -17.96
CA LEU A 178 -12.31 -23.92 -16.96
C LEU A 178 -11.37 -23.14 -16.03
N SER A 179 -11.37 -23.49 -14.74
CA SER A 179 -10.37 -23.03 -13.76
C SER A 179 -9.00 -23.68 -14.00
N GLY A 180 -7.93 -23.09 -13.47
CA GLY A 180 -6.58 -23.66 -13.57
C GLY A 180 -5.97 -23.51 -14.96
N GLU A 181 -5.23 -24.52 -15.40
CA GLU A 181 -4.45 -24.49 -16.64
C GLU A 181 -4.35 -25.89 -17.30
N PRO A 182 -4.01 -25.96 -18.60
CA PRO A 182 -3.75 -27.24 -19.27
C PRO A 182 -2.63 -28.05 -18.60
N ARG A 183 -2.86 -29.37 -18.48
CA ARG A 183 -1.97 -30.35 -17.84
C ARG A 183 -1.54 -29.95 -16.44
N GLU A 184 -2.47 -29.45 -15.63
CA GLU A 184 -2.17 -28.92 -14.30
C GLU A 184 -1.34 -29.90 -13.44
N ARG A 185 -1.66 -31.19 -13.40
CA ARG A 185 -0.91 -32.19 -12.60
C ARG A 185 0.46 -32.59 -13.18
N ASP A 186 0.80 -32.14 -14.39
CA ASP A 186 2.09 -32.43 -15.04
C ASP A 186 3.13 -31.36 -14.67
N PRO A 187 4.19 -31.70 -13.92
CA PRO A 187 5.24 -30.73 -13.55
C PRO A 187 6.03 -30.21 -14.75
N THR A 188 5.94 -30.87 -15.91
CA THR A 188 6.60 -30.47 -17.16
C THR A 188 5.72 -29.58 -18.06
N SER A 189 4.48 -29.30 -17.64
CA SER A 189 3.57 -28.41 -18.38
C SER A 189 4.23 -27.04 -18.64
N PRO A 190 4.12 -26.48 -19.86
CA PRO A 190 4.65 -25.15 -20.15
C PRO A 190 4.00 -24.05 -19.29
N PHE A 191 2.82 -24.30 -18.73
CA PHE A 191 2.11 -23.39 -17.85
C PHE A 191 2.64 -23.39 -16.40
N ARG A 192 3.43 -24.40 -16.01
CA ARG A 192 4.09 -24.48 -14.69
C ARG A 192 5.35 -23.60 -14.56
N ARG A 193 5.66 -22.79 -15.56
CA ARG A 193 6.78 -21.85 -15.53
C ARG A 193 6.40 -20.56 -14.78
N PRO A 194 7.32 -19.92 -14.03
CA PRO A 194 7.02 -18.69 -13.29
C PRO A 194 6.36 -17.59 -14.13
N GLU A 195 6.72 -17.48 -15.40
CA GLU A 195 6.19 -16.49 -16.34
C GLU A 195 4.72 -16.75 -16.73
N ALA A 196 4.28 -18.01 -16.64
CA ALA A 196 2.98 -18.47 -17.08
C ALA A 196 1.95 -18.56 -15.94
N TYR A 197 2.36 -18.46 -14.67
CA TYR A 197 1.45 -18.57 -13.52
C TYR A 197 0.26 -17.61 -13.54
N ARG A 198 0.40 -16.44 -14.19
CA ARG A 198 -0.71 -15.51 -14.41
C ARG A 198 -1.93 -16.15 -15.07
N TYR A 199 -1.72 -17.18 -15.90
CA TYR A 199 -2.78 -17.84 -16.64
C TYR A 199 -3.67 -18.70 -15.74
N THR A 200 -3.23 -19.03 -14.53
CA THR A 200 -4.04 -19.71 -13.51
C THR A 200 -5.00 -18.76 -12.79
N GLU A 201 -4.70 -17.46 -12.77
CA GLU A 201 -5.42 -16.47 -11.97
C GLU A 201 -6.82 -16.25 -12.54
N VAL A 202 -7.85 -16.45 -11.71
CA VAL A 202 -9.25 -16.30 -12.13
C VAL A 202 -9.52 -14.90 -12.67
N ARG A 203 -9.01 -13.87 -11.97
CA ARG A 203 -9.16 -12.47 -12.38
C ARG A 203 -8.56 -12.23 -13.76
N TYR A 204 -7.36 -12.76 -14.04
CA TYR A 204 -6.73 -12.66 -15.36
C TYR A 204 -7.64 -13.23 -16.45
N LYS A 205 -8.23 -14.42 -16.25
CA LYS A 205 -9.12 -15.06 -17.22
C LYS A 205 -10.36 -14.21 -17.52
N VAL A 206 -10.97 -13.62 -16.49
CA VAL A 206 -12.14 -12.73 -16.63
C VAL A 206 -11.76 -11.44 -17.38
N LEU A 207 -10.63 -10.83 -17.05
CA LEU A 207 -10.12 -9.65 -17.77
C LEU A 207 -9.80 -10.00 -19.24
N ASN A 208 -9.19 -11.16 -19.50
CA ASN A 208 -8.91 -11.63 -20.85
C ASN A 208 -10.20 -11.86 -21.66
N ALA A 209 -11.24 -12.45 -21.06
CA ALA A 209 -12.54 -12.59 -21.69
C ALA A 209 -13.16 -11.25 -22.08
N ARG A 210 -13.09 -10.25 -21.18
CA ARG A 210 -13.54 -8.88 -21.46
C ARG A 210 -12.79 -8.27 -22.64
N GLU A 211 -11.46 -8.42 -22.70
CA GLU A 211 -10.68 -7.88 -23.82
C GLU A 211 -11.05 -8.53 -25.17
N HIS A 212 -11.56 -9.76 -25.17
CA HIS A 212 -12.12 -10.42 -26.35
C HIS A 212 -13.60 -10.05 -26.62
N GLY A 213 -14.17 -9.11 -25.87
CA GLY A 213 -15.51 -8.57 -26.08
C GLY A 213 -16.62 -9.30 -25.32
N ALA A 214 -16.30 -10.20 -24.40
CA ALA A 214 -17.30 -10.85 -23.56
C ALA A 214 -18.06 -9.82 -22.72
N ARG A 215 -19.33 -10.11 -22.41
CA ARG A 215 -20.17 -9.31 -21.49
C ARG A 215 -20.47 -10.03 -20.18
N GLY A 216 -20.20 -11.32 -20.12
CA GLY A 216 -20.21 -12.11 -18.89
C GLY A 216 -19.27 -13.30 -18.95
N ALA A 217 -18.90 -13.82 -17.79
CA ALA A 217 -18.04 -15.00 -17.64
C ALA A 217 -18.59 -15.95 -16.57
N ILE A 218 -18.60 -17.24 -16.90
CA ILE A 218 -18.87 -18.35 -15.99
C ILE A 218 -17.59 -19.15 -15.85
N LEU A 219 -17.02 -19.19 -14.65
CA LEU A 219 -15.90 -20.07 -14.34
C LEU A 219 -16.40 -21.35 -13.67
N VAL A 220 -15.95 -22.50 -14.17
CA VAL A 220 -16.22 -23.82 -13.59
C VAL A 220 -14.92 -24.51 -13.20
N THR A 221 -14.93 -25.24 -12.09
CA THR A 221 -13.76 -25.99 -11.63
C THR A 221 -13.41 -27.10 -12.62
N ASN A 222 -12.15 -27.19 -13.04
CA ASN A 222 -11.74 -28.21 -14.01
C ASN A 222 -11.91 -29.64 -13.44
N PRO A 223 -12.45 -30.60 -14.22
CA PRO A 223 -12.82 -31.91 -13.71
C PRO A 223 -11.67 -32.89 -13.43
N LEU A 224 -10.49 -32.75 -14.05
CA LEU A 224 -9.39 -33.73 -13.90
C LEU A 224 -8.44 -33.42 -12.75
N ALA A 225 -8.11 -32.15 -12.50
CA ALA A 225 -7.17 -31.80 -11.44
C ALA A 225 -7.82 -31.86 -10.05
N HIS A 226 -9.13 -31.61 -9.98
CA HIS A 226 -9.90 -31.52 -8.74
C HIS A 226 -11.10 -32.47 -8.70
N GLY A 227 -11.09 -33.54 -9.50
CA GLY A 227 -12.20 -34.49 -9.59
C GLY A 227 -12.48 -35.26 -8.30
N ASP A 228 -11.45 -35.45 -7.47
CA ASP A 228 -11.48 -36.25 -6.25
C ASP A 228 -11.92 -35.45 -5.01
N GLU A 229 -12.02 -34.12 -5.13
CA GLU A 229 -12.43 -33.23 -4.04
C GLU A 229 -13.89 -32.79 -4.21
N PRO A 230 -14.64 -32.58 -3.11
CA PRO A 230 -15.94 -31.95 -3.19
C PRO A 230 -15.82 -30.58 -3.87
N GLU A 231 -16.58 -30.39 -4.95
CA GLU A 231 -16.58 -29.10 -5.64
C GLU A 231 -17.14 -28.01 -4.72
N ARG A 232 -16.44 -26.88 -4.66
CA ARG A 232 -16.81 -25.75 -3.79
C ARG A 232 -16.97 -24.50 -4.61
N LEU A 233 -18.00 -23.73 -4.27
CA LEU A 233 -18.19 -22.40 -4.79
C LEU A 233 -17.19 -21.41 -4.15
N PHE A 234 -16.76 -20.42 -4.92
CA PHE A 234 -15.92 -19.32 -4.40
C PHE A 234 -16.70 -18.48 -3.39
N ALA A 235 -16.37 -18.58 -2.11
CA ALA A 235 -17.00 -17.74 -1.11
C ALA A 235 -16.52 -16.28 -1.24
N ILE A 236 -17.45 -15.33 -1.26
CA ILE A 236 -17.12 -13.92 -1.03
C ILE A 236 -16.69 -13.80 0.44
N ARG A 237 -15.41 -13.53 0.65
CA ARG A 237 -14.74 -13.59 1.96
C ARG A 237 -13.96 -12.31 2.20
N GLY A 238 -14.44 -11.46 3.10
CA GLY A 238 -13.77 -10.19 3.43
C GLY A 238 -13.68 -9.21 2.24
N ILE A 239 -12.79 -8.23 2.35
CA ILE A 239 -12.46 -7.30 1.26
C ILE A 239 -11.43 -8.00 0.36
N THR A 240 -11.91 -8.58 -0.72
CA THR A 240 -11.10 -9.39 -1.66
C THR A 240 -10.51 -8.51 -2.76
N SER A 241 -11.33 -7.62 -3.34
CA SER A 241 -10.85 -6.56 -4.23
C SER A 241 -11.94 -5.50 -4.36
N VAL A 242 -11.57 -4.22 -4.26
CA VAL A 242 -12.50 -3.09 -4.48
C VAL A 242 -12.60 -2.74 -5.98
N SER A 243 -11.70 -3.28 -6.80
CA SER A 243 -11.63 -3.02 -8.24
C SER A 243 -12.54 -3.98 -9.00
N GLN A 244 -13.47 -3.41 -9.76
CA GLN A 244 -14.40 -4.17 -10.60
C GLN A 244 -13.72 -4.68 -11.89
N SER A 245 -14.18 -5.83 -12.41
CA SER A 245 -13.66 -6.44 -13.64
C SER A 245 -14.23 -5.83 -14.92
N GLY A 246 -15.37 -5.14 -14.84
CA GLY A 246 -16.08 -4.55 -15.97
C GLY A 246 -17.00 -5.45 -16.77
N ILE A 247 -17.16 -6.70 -16.33
CA ILE A 247 -18.13 -7.65 -16.87
C ILE A 247 -18.72 -8.43 -15.71
N LEU A 248 -19.88 -9.03 -15.91
CA LEU A 248 -20.47 -9.90 -14.89
C LEU A 248 -19.69 -11.22 -14.84
N ALA A 249 -19.21 -11.62 -13.67
CA ALA A 249 -18.41 -12.82 -13.51
C ALA A 249 -18.90 -13.66 -12.33
N ILE A 250 -19.17 -14.94 -12.58
CA ILE A 250 -19.63 -15.88 -11.56
C ILE A 250 -18.79 -17.15 -11.60
N ASN A 251 -18.74 -17.84 -10.46
CA ASN A 251 -18.36 -19.24 -10.39
C ASN A 251 -19.63 -20.10 -10.34
N ALA A 252 -19.64 -21.20 -11.10
CA ALA A 252 -20.72 -22.18 -11.09
C ALA A 252 -20.17 -23.60 -10.96
N LEU A 253 -20.95 -24.48 -10.35
CA LEU A 253 -20.58 -25.89 -10.23
C LEU A 253 -20.60 -26.60 -11.59
N ARG A 254 -19.84 -27.69 -11.72
CA ARG A 254 -19.79 -28.53 -12.93
C ARG A 254 -21.16 -28.91 -13.45
N ARG A 255 -22.09 -29.32 -12.57
CA ARG A 255 -23.46 -29.69 -12.97
C ARG A 255 -24.20 -28.59 -13.74
N VAL A 256 -23.94 -27.31 -13.41
CA VAL A 256 -24.51 -26.16 -14.11
C VAL A 256 -23.93 -26.09 -15.52
N SER A 257 -22.61 -26.09 -15.62
CA SER A 257 -21.87 -25.99 -16.88
C SER A 257 -22.11 -27.18 -17.81
N GLU A 258 -22.17 -28.41 -17.28
CA GLU A 258 -22.51 -29.61 -18.05
C GLU A 258 -23.92 -29.52 -18.63
N SER A 259 -24.89 -28.99 -17.89
CA SER A 259 -26.26 -28.83 -18.41
C SER A 259 -26.36 -27.75 -19.50
N ILE A 260 -25.52 -26.72 -19.46
CA ILE A 260 -25.37 -25.72 -20.55
C ILE A 260 -24.79 -26.40 -21.80
N LEU A 261 -23.84 -27.32 -21.63
CA LEU A 261 -23.17 -28.02 -22.73
C LEU A 261 -23.94 -29.24 -23.25
N ALA A 262 -24.98 -29.71 -22.55
CA ALA A 262 -25.65 -30.98 -22.82
C ALA A 262 -26.07 -31.18 -24.29
N GLY A 263 -26.58 -30.12 -24.95
CA GLY A 263 -27.00 -30.17 -26.35
C GLY A 263 -25.86 -30.32 -27.37
N THR A 264 -24.60 -30.22 -26.93
CA THR A 264 -23.41 -30.29 -27.78
C THR A 264 -22.83 -31.70 -27.88
N GLY A 265 -23.27 -32.61 -26.98
CA GLY A 265 -22.73 -33.97 -26.87
C GLY A 265 -21.29 -34.04 -26.35
N ARG A 266 -20.78 -32.97 -25.72
CA ARG A 266 -19.43 -32.89 -25.15
C ARG A 266 -19.51 -32.57 -23.66
N SER A 267 -18.84 -33.37 -22.84
CA SER A 267 -18.68 -33.10 -21.40
C SER A 267 -17.46 -32.24 -21.10
N LEU A 268 -17.41 -31.60 -19.92
CA LEU A 268 -16.23 -30.83 -19.49
C LEU A 268 -15.00 -31.73 -19.38
N ARG A 269 -15.19 -32.99 -18.94
CA ARG A 269 -14.10 -33.96 -18.81
C ARG A 269 -13.47 -34.26 -20.17
N GLU A 270 -14.29 -34.63 -21.16
CA GLU A 270 -13.80 -34.94 -22.51
C GLU A 270 -13.10 -33.74 -23.15
N LEU A 271 -13.63 -32.53 -22.92
CA LEU A 271 -13.01 -31.29 -23.39
C LEU A 271 -11.64 -31.07 -22.75
N GLN A 272 -11.54 -31.23 -21.43
CA GLN A 272 -10.26 -31.10 -20.73
C GLN A 272 -9.25 -32.17 -21.18
N GLU A 273 -9.65 -33.44 -21.25
CA GLU A 273 -8.79 -34.53 -21.73
C GLU A 273 -8.28 -34.26 -23.16
N ALA A 274 -9.14 -33.72 -24.02
CA ALA A 274 -8.77 -33.37 -25.39
C ALA A 274 -7.81 -32.17 -25.48
N ILE A 275 -7.90 -31.19 -24.57
CA ILE A 275 -6.94 -30.08 -24.45
C ILE A 275 -5.62 -30.62 -23.90
N ASP A 276 -5.65 -31.40 -22.83
CA ASP A 276 -4.45 -31.91 -22.16
C ASP A 276 -3.67 -32.88 -23.06
N ARG A 277 -4.34 -33.64 -23.93
CA ARG A 277 -3.67 -34.59 -24.84
C ARG A 277 -2.64 -33.93 -25.75
N ASP A 278 -2.96 -32.78 -26.36
CA ASP A 278 -2.11 -32.16 -27.38
C ASP A 278 -1.83 -30.67 -27.16
N LEU A 279 -2.27 -30.10 -26.02
CA LEU A 279 -2.16 -28.67 -25.70
C LEU A 279 -2.75 -27.78 -26.78
N ALA A 280 -3.88 -28.18 -27.36
CA ALA A 280 -4.58 -27.38 -28.35
C ALA A 280 -5.97 -26.94 -27.85
N PRO A 281 -6.37 -25.68 -28.13
CA PRO A 281 -7.70 -25.18 -27.81
C PRO A 281 -8.83 -26.09 -28.32
N ARG A 282 -9.90 -26.17 -27.52
CA ARG A 282 -11.15 -26.89 -27.85
C ARG A 282 -12.35 -25.99 -27.70
N SER A 283 -12.20 -24.73 -28.11
CA SER A 283 -13.23 -23.69 -27.97
C SER A 283 -14.28 -23.76 -29.08
N PHE A 284 -15.53 -23.45 -28.75
CA PHE A 284 -16.65 -23.48 -29.70
C PHE A 284 -17.87 -22.70 -29.19
N PRO A 285 -18.75 -22.21 -30.08
CA PRO A 285 -20.05 -21.67 -29.68
C PRO A 285 -20.97 -22.79 -29.20
N VAL A 286 -21.80 -22.53 -28.18
CA VAL A 286 -22.80 -23.47 -27.66
C VAL A 286 -24.16 -23.16 -28.32
N PRO A 287 -24.58 -23.90 -29.37
CA PRO A 287 -25.70 -23.46 -30.20
C PRO A 287 -27.04 -23.58 -29.49
N GLY A 288 -27.92 -22.60 -29.71
CA GLY A 288 -29.29 -22.61 -29.21
C GLY A 288 -29.43 -22.34 -27.70
N VAL A 289 -28.33 -22.14 -26.97
CA VAL A 289 -28.35 -21.83 -25.54
C VAL A 289 -28.12 -20.34 -25.31
N THR A 290 -29.00 -19.72 -24.55
CA THR A 290 -28.86 -18.34 -24.04
C THR A 290 -28.79 -18.39 -22.52
N VAL A 291 -27.80 -17.74 -21.94
CA VAL A 291 -27.65 -17.59 -20.48
C VAL A 291 -28.05 -16.18 -20.08
N GLU A 292 -28.63 -16.08 -18.88
CA GLU A 292 -28.87 -14.83 -18.19
C GLU A 292 -28.19 -14.87 -16.81
N ILE A 293 -27.45 -13.81 -16.50
CA ILE A 293 -26.76 -13.61 -15.23
C ILE A 293 -27.21 -12.26 -14.67
N ALA A 294 -27.68 -12.25 -13.44
CA ALA A 294 -27.87 -11.04 -12.65
C ALA A 294 -26.94 -11.08 -11.44
N VAL A 295 -26.13 -10.03 -11.26
CA VAL A 295 -25.24 -9.88 -10.11
C VAL A 295 -25.61 -8.61 -9.35
N ARG A 296 -25.72 -8.75 -8.03
CA ARG A 296 -25.94 -7.66 -7.09
C ARG A 296 -24.97 -7.81 -5.93
N LEU A 297 -23.94 -6.97 -5.92
CA LEU A 297 -22.95 -6.86 -4.86
C LEU A 297 -23.16 -5.55 -4.11
N ILE A 298 -23.17 -5.63 -2.78
CA ILE A 298 -23.26 -4.48 -1.89
C ILE A 298 -21.88 -4.32 -1.26
N HIS A 299 -21.23 -3.20 -1.57
CA HIS A 299 -19.99 -2.79 -0.90
C HIS A 299 -20.36 -2.13 0.41
N GLU A 300 -19.99 -2.78 1.50
CA GLU A 300 -20.14 -2.26 2.84
C GLU A 300 -19.02 -1.26 3.11
N ARG A 301 -19.35 -0.16 3.77
CA ARG A 301 -18.39 0.90 4.11
C ARG A 301 -18.39 1.14 5.60
N GLY A 302 -17.24 1.51 6.11
CA GLY A 302 -17.07 1.89 7.50
C GLY A 302 -15.97 2.95 7.65
N PRO A 303 -15.97 3.69 8.77
CA PRO A 303 -14.98 4.73 8.99
C PRO A 303 -13.63 4.12 9.40
N ALA A 304 -12.55 4.64 8.83
CA ALA A 304 -11.15 4.41 9.20
C ALA A 304 -10.52 5.70 9.72
N TRP A 305 -9.59 5.57 10.68
CA TRP A 305 -9.09 6.71 11.46
C TRP A 305 -7.57 6.78 11.45
N ASN A 306 -6.99 7.78 10.80
CA ASN A 306 -5.61 8.12 11.13
C ASN A 306 -5.58 8.68 12.55
N VAL A 307 -4.60 8.26 13.36
CA VAL A 307 -4.39 8.78 14.72
C VAL A 307 -3.20 9.72 14.70
N ILE A 308 -3.40 11.00 14.99
CA ILE A 308 -2.43 12.08 14.78
C ILE A 308 -2.18 12.81 16.11
N GLY A 309 -0.96 12.73 16.61
CA GLY A 309 -0.47 13.50 17.76
C GLY A 309 0.61 14.50 17.36
N VAL A 310 0.58 15.69 17.95
CA VAL A 310 1.49 16.79 17.62
C VAL A 310 2.34 17.16 18.83
N LEU A 311 3.66 17.14 18.68
CA LEU A 311 4.59 17.73 19.63
C LEU A 311 5.05 19.08 19.08
N ARG A 312 4.54 20.18 19.64
CA ARG A 312 4.84 21.52 19.15
C ARG A 312 6.33 21.84 19.29
N GLY A 313 6.91 22.41 18.23
CA GLY A 313 8.31 22.83 18.22
C GLY A 313 8.61 23.94 19.22
N THR A 314 9.79 23.87 19.83
CA THR A 314 10.26 24.78 20.89
C THR A 314 10.84 26.09 20.35
N ASP A 315 11.29 26.12 19.09
CA ASP A 315 11.93 27.29 18.48
C ASP A 315 10.91 28.07 17.64
N PRO A 316 10.49 29.30 18.03
CA PRO A 316 9.51 30.09 17.29
C PRO A 316 9.87 30.34 15.83
N ALA A 317 11.15 30.30 15.45
CA ALA A 317 11.59 30.55 14.08
C ALA A 317 11.32 29.36 13.14
N VAL A 318 11.29 28.13 13.66
CA VAL A 318 11.17 26.90 12.85
C VAL A 318 10.08 25.95 13.33
N ARG A 319 9.37 26.26 14.42
CA ARG A 319 8.25 25.43 14.91
C ARG A 319 7.12 25.28 13.89
N ASP A 320 7.00 26.19 12.93
CA ASP A 320 6.05 26.07 11.81
C ASP A 320 6.54 25.18 10.66
N GLN A 321 7.60 24.41 10.89
CA GLN A 321 8.03 23.29 10.08
C GLN A 321 7.77 21.98 10.85
N ALA A 322 7.46 20.91 10.12
CA ALA A 322 7.10 19.64 10.72
C ALA A 322 7.99 18.49 10.23
N VAL A 323 8.39 17.60 11.14
CA VAL A 323 8.84 16.24 10.81
C VAL A 323 7.68 15.30 11.06
N VAL A 324 7.31 14.48 10.08
CA VAL A 324 6.29 13.43 10.26
C VAL A 324 6.99 12.14 10.63
N VAL A 325 6.51 11.43 11.65
CA VAL A 325 6.96 10.10 12.05
C VAL A 325 5.74 9.19 12.05
N GLY A 326 5.75 8.17 11.18
CA GLY A 326 4.55 7.39 10.87
C GLY A 326 4.76 5.88 10.84
N ALA A 327 3.67 5.16 11.06
CA ALA A 327 3.52 3.71 10.85
C ALA A 327 2.05 3.40 10.60
N HIS A 328 1.69 2.42 9.76
CA HIS A 328 0.32 1.92 9.73
C HIS A 328 0.01 1.08 10.98
N TYR A 329 -1.27 0.99 11.33
CA TYR A 329 -1.73 0.19 12.48
C TYR A 329 -2.85 -0.80 12.14
N ASP A 330 -3.43 -0.75 10.94
CA ASP A 330 -4.41 -1.73 10.47
C ASP A 330 -3.72 -2.99 9.94
N HIS A 331 -4.33 -4.16 10.11
CA HIS A 331 -3.82 -5.42 9.56
C HIS A 331 -4.97 -6.24 8.97
N LEU A 332 -4.76 -7.51 8.63
CA LEU A 332 -5.71 -8.31 7.85
C LEU A 332 -6.96 -8.83 8.60
N GLY A 333 -7.13 -8.52 9.89
CA GLY A 333 -8.26 -9.00 10.67
C GLY A 333 -8.29 -10.53 10.77
N HIS A 334 -9.18 -11.18 10.01
CA HIS A 334 -9.33 -12.63 9.94
C HIS A 334 -8.78 -13.23 8.62
N GLY A 335 -7.92 -12.48 7.92
CA GLY A 335 -7.35 -12.85 6.62
C GLY A 335 -8.23 -12.44 5.44
N GLY A 336 -7.95 -13.01 4.27
CA GLY A 336 -8.59 -12.63 3.01
C GLY A 336 -7.73 -13.01 1.82
N GLU A 337 -7.95 -12.36 0.67
CA GLU A 337 -7.18 -12.60 -0.56
C GLU A 337 -5.70 -12.20 -0.43
N THR A 338 -5.41 -11.21 0.41
CA THR A 338 -4.05 -10.74 0.71
C THR A 338 -3.34 -11.56 1.78
N SER A 339 -4.01 -12.54 2.39
CA SER A 339 -3.38 -13.48 3.35
C SER A 339 -2.46 -14.44 2.62
N LEU A 340 -1.25 -14.61 3.13
CA LEU A 340 -0.32 -15.63 2.62
C LEU A 340 -0.62 -17.03 3.19
N ALA A 341 -1.63 -17.18 4.05
CA ALA A 341 -2.14 -18.45 4.57
C ALA A 341 -3.63 -18.66 4.20
N PRO A 342 -3.98 -18.78 2.91
CA PRO A 342 -5.37 -18.85 2.46
C PRO A 342 -6.15 -20.04 3.04
N SER A 343 -5.47 -21.13 3.41
CA SER A 343 -6.07 -22.30 4.09
C SER A 343 -6.51 -22.03 5.53
N ARG A 344 -6.04 -20.93 6.14
CA ARG A 344 -6.32 -20.51 7.52
C ARG A 344 -7.26 -19.29 7.57
N PHE A 345 -8.06 -19.10 6.52
CA PHE A 345 -9.07 -18.05 6.50
C PHE A 345 -10.02 -18.15 7.71
N GLY A 346 -10.34 -17.00 8.32
CA GLY A 346 -11.18 -16.92 9.52
C GLY A 346 -10.37 -16.87 10.82
N GLU A 347 -9.08 -17.23 10.78
CA GLU A 347 -8.19 -17.06 11.94
C GLU A 347 -7.69 -15.63 12.06
N ILE A 348 -7.55 -15.16 13.30
CA ILE A 348 -7.00 -13.82 13.58
C ILE A 348 -5.59 -13.74 13.01
N HIS A 349 -5.33 -12.70 12.24
CA HIS A 349 -4.01 -12.26 11.79
C HIS A 349 -3.56 -11.18 12.77
N PRO A 350 -2.68 -11.49 13.74
CA PRO A 350 -2.42 -10.56 14.84
C PRO A 350 -1.57 -9.36 14.41
N GLY A 351 -0.70 -9.51 13.41
CA GLY A 351 0.12 -8.44 12.88
C GLY A 351 1.06 -7.84 13.94
N ALA A 352 1.88 -8.70 14.55
CA ALA A 352 2.80 -8.31 15.61
C ALA A 352 4.01 -7.54 15.10
N ASP A 353 4.64 -8.01 14.01
CA ASP A 353 5.68 -7.23 13.33
C ASP A 353 5.09 -6.36 12.24
N ASP A 354 4.20 -6.93 11.41
CA ASP A 354 3.41 -6.22 10.42
C ASP A 354 2.03 -5.94 11.00
N ASN A 355 1.86 -4.94 11.84
CA ASN A 355 2.63 -3.69 11.88
C ASN A 355 2.81 -3.10 13.28
N ALA A 356 2.39 -3.83 14.32
CA ALA A 356 2.36 -3.31 15.67
C ALA A 356 3.75 -2.88 16.18
N SER A 357 4.83 -3.45 15.65
CA SER A 357 6.21 -3.07 15.97
C SER A 357 6.53 -1.64 15.51
N GLY A 358 6.07 -1.24 14.32
CA GLY A 358 6.21 0.13 13.80
C GLY A 358 5.50 1.14 14.69
N VAL A 359 4.24 0.87 15.05
CA VAL A 359 3.44 1.71 15.95
C VAL A 359 4.08 1.82 17.34
N ALA A 360 4.62 0.72 17.86
CA ALA A 360 5.40 0.73 19.11
C ALA A 360 6.61 1.66 19.02
N GLY A 361 7.30 1.66 17.87
CA GLY A 361 8.38 2.61 17.58
C GLY A 361 7.90 4.07 17.56
N VAL A 362 6.80 4.38 16.88
CA VAL A 362 6.22 5.74 16.85
C VAL A 362 5.89 6.24 18.25
N ILE A 363 5.20 5.43 19.07
CA ILE A 363 4.88 5.75 20.47
C ILE A 363 6.15 5.90 21.30
N GLY A 364 7.14 5.03 21.11
CA GLY A 364 8.42 5.09 21.81
C GLY A 364 9.21 6.36 21.50
N LEU A 365 9.25 6.79 20.23
CA LEU A 365 9.88 8.04 19.82
C LEU A 365 9.16 9.26 20.39
N ALA A 366 7.82 9.26 20.38
CA ALA A 366 7.03 10.33 20.98
C ALA A 366 7.39 10.55 22.46
N ARG A 367 7.44 9.46 23.25
CA ARG A 367 7.86 9.51 24.65
C ARG A 367 9.28 10.01 24.82
N THR A 368 10.20 9.48 24.01
CA THR A 368 11.64 9.82 24.08
C THR A 368 11.87 11.30 23.83
N VAL A 369 11.26 11.87 22.77
CA VAL A 369 11.45 13.29 22.44
C VAL A 369 10.71 14.21 23.41
N ALA A 370 9.49 13.85 23.84
CA ALA A 370 8.77 14.63 24.83
C ALA A 370 9.52 14.69 26.17
N ALA A 371 10.06 13.57 26.65
CA ALA A 371 10.86 13.50 27.87
C ALA A 371 12.17 14.29 27.76
N ALA A 372 12.74 14.41 26.56
CA ALA A 372 13.92 15.23 26.30
C ALA A 372 13.62 16.75 26.25
N GLY A 373 12.35 17.16 26.39
CA GLY A 373 11.92 18.56 26.35
C GLY A 373 11.48 19.07 24.98
N GLY A 374 11.25 18.18 24.02
CA GLY A 374 10.84 18.51 22.65
C GLY A 374 12.00 18.68 21.68
N ALA A 375 11.71 19.25 20.52
CA ALA A 375 12.67 19.57 19.46
C ALA A 375 12.43 21.00 18.95
N ARG A 376 13.34 21.55 18.14
CA ARG A 376 13.18 22.90 17.57
C ARG A 376 11.98 22.99 16.64
N ARG A 377 11.85 22.04 15.71
CA ARG A 377 10.69 21.89 14.80
C ARG A 377 9.55 21.15 15.48
N THR A 378 8.34 21.33 14.94
CA THR A 378 7.19 20.49 15.34
C THR A 378 7.42 19.06 14.85
N ILE A 379 7.00 18.07 15.65
CA ILE A 379 7.00 16.66 15.24
C ILE A 379 5.55 16.19 15.25
N ILE A 380 5.14 15.57 14.15
CA ILE A 380 3.81 14.99 13.99
C ILE A 380 3.98 13.47 14.01
N PHE A 381 3.40 12.82 15.01
CA PHE A 381 3.36 11.37 15.14
C PHE A 381 2.03 10.88 14.58
N VAL A 382 2.07 9.93 13.66
CA VAL A 382 0.86 9.42 12.99
C VAL A 382 0.82 7.90 12.99
N ALA A 383 -0.32 7.33 13.35
CA ALA A 383 -0.64 5.95 13.03
C ALA A 383 -1.66 5.93 11.87
N PHE A 384 -1.28 5.37 10.73
CA PHE A 384 -2.10 5.35 9.51
C PHE A 384 -3.06 4.16 9.48
N ALA A 385 -4.29 4.37 9.03
CA ALA A 385 -5.24 3.29 8.74
C ALA A 385 -5.30 2.98 7.23
N GLY A 386 -5.79 1.81 6.85
CA GLY A 386 -6.04 1.46 5.44
C GLY A 386 -4.80 1.27 4.59
N GLU A 387 -3.63 1.00 5.17
CA GLU A 387 -2.40 0.73 4.41
C GLU A 387 -2.55 -0.58 3.62
N GLU A 388 -3.10 -1.61 4.27
CA GLU A 388 -3.37 -2.95 3.72
C GLU A 388 -4.36 -2.94 2.55
N MET A 389 -5.08 -1.83 2.42
CA MET A 389 -6.05 -1.57 1.36
C MET A 389 -5.48 -0.67 0.25
N GLY A 390 -4.17 -0.43 0.27
CA GLY A 390 -3.46 0.44 -0.67
C GLY A 390 -3.27 1.85 -0.13
N LEU A 391 -2.57 2.02 1.00
CA LEU A 391 -2.08 3.32 1.49
C LEU A 391 -3.18 4.38 1.69
N LEU A 392 -4.40 3.98 2.06
CA LEU A 392 -5.56 4.88 2.09
C LEU A 392 -5.38 6.01 3.11
N GLY A 393 -4.87 5.68 4.31
CA GLY A 393 -4.67 6.65 5.39
C GLY A 393 -3.58 7.66 5.09
N SER A 394 -2.40 7.24 4.66
CA SER A 394 -1.33 8.18 4.28
C SER A 394 -1.70 9.02 3.06
N THR A 395 -2.47 8.48 2.12
CA THR A 395 -3.04 9.26 1.01
C THR A 395 -4.04 10.31 1.52
N GLN A 396 -4.92 9.95 2.44
CA GLN A 396 -5.85 10.89 3.06
C GLN A 396 -5.12 11.98 3.85
N TYR A 397 -4.07 11.62 4.58
CA TYR A 397 -3.24 12.59 5.30
C TYR A 397 -2.65 13.62 4.34
N VAL A 398 -2.00 13.17 3.26
CA VAL A 398 -1.37 14.06 2.27
C VAL A 398 -2.41 14.94 1.55
N ARG A 399 -3.64 14.44 1.36
CA ARG A 399 -4.73 15.19 0.74
C ARG A 399 -5.30 16.28 1.64
N ALA A 400 -5.46 15.99 2.92
CA ALA A 400 -6.05 16.89 3.90
C ALA A 400 -5.14 17.00 5.14
N PRO A 401 -3.92 17.53 4.99
CA PRO A 401 -2.93 17.42 6.05
C PRO A 401 -3.29 18.38 7.19
N PRO A 402 -3.15 17.96 8.46
CA PRO A 402 -3.43 18.81 9.62
C PRO A 402 -2.41 19.96 9.76
N PHE A 403 -1.28 19.84 9.07
CA PHE A 403 -0.24 20.83 8.96
C PHE A 403 0.09 21.05 7.48
N PRO A 404 0.37 22.28 7.00
CA PRO A 404 0.65 22.50 5.59
C PRO A 404 1.75 21.55 5.08
N LEU A 405 1.44 20.72 4.07
CA LEU A 405 2.33 19.66 3.62
C LEU A 405 3.67 20.20 3.11
N GLU A 406 3.65 21.40 2.53
CA GLU A 406 4.83 22.10 2.01
C GLU A 406 5.81 22.49 3.13
N ARG A 407 5.33 22.53 4.39
CA ARG A 407 6.12 22.77 5.60
C ARG A 407 6.62 21.48 6.25
N THR A 408 6.23 20.31 5.74
CA THR A 408 6.81 19.02 6.14
C THR A 408 8.22 18.92 5.57
N VAL A 409 9.23 18.85 6.45
CA VAL A 409 10.66 18.81 6.08
C VAL A 409 11.15 17.39 5.80
N ALA A 410 10.52 16.39 6.40
CA ALA A 410 10.76 14.98 6.12
C ALA A 410 9.61 14.14 6.69
N MET A 411 9.44 12.93 6.15
CA MET A 411 8.64 11.87 6.74
C MET A 411 9.51 10.65 7.03
N LEU A 412 9.47 10.15 8.27
CA LEU A 412 10.15 8.96 8.72
C LEU A 412 9.10 7.85 8.93
N ASN A 413 9.12 6.82 8.09
CA ASN A 413 8.21 5.70 8.13
C ASN A 413 8.83 4.50 8.85
N LEU A 414 8.07 3.90 9.74
CA LEU A 414 8.47 2.72 10.51
C LEU A 414 7.49 1.59 10.19
N ASP A 415 7.99 0.50 9.64
CA ASP A 415 7.19 -0.70 9.37
C ASP A 415 8.05 -1.94 9.63
N MET A 416 7.45 -2.97 10.23
CA MET A 416 8.11 -4.25 10.52
C MET A 416 9.54 -4.06 11.08
N ILE A 417 9.63 -3.35 12.22
CA ILE A 417 10.91 -3.03 12.89
C ILE A 417 11.26 -3.97 14.05
N GLY A 418 10.41 -4.97 14.30
CA GLY A 418 10.46 -5.87 15.46
C GLY A 418 11.23 -7.16 15.23
N ARG A 419 11.72 -7.43 14.00
CA ARG A 419 12.32 -8.73 13.62
C ARG A 419 13.79 -8.61 13.21
N LEU A 420 14.51 -7.67 13.83
CA LEU A 420 15.93 -7.44 13.59
C LEU A 420 16.74 -8.75 13.70
N ARG A 421 17.49 -9.06 12.65
CA ARG A 421 18.37 -10.22 12.53
C ARG A 421 19.71 -9.78 11.99
N GLU A 422 20.80 -10.31 12.56
CA GLU A 422 22.18 -10.00 12.15
C GLU A 422 22.51 -8.48 12.18
N ASP A 423 21.87 -7.74 13.08
CA ASP A 423 21.94 -6.27 13.17
C ASP A 423 21.65 -5.55 11.84
N ARG A 424 20.92 -6.21 10.94
CA ARG A 424 20.64 -5.71 9.60
C ARG A 424 19.37 -4.88 9.58
N LEU A 425 19.50 -3.62 9.19
CA LEU A 425 18.39 -2.69 9.02
C LEU A 425 18.34 -2.18 7.59
N TYR A 426 17.19 -2.30 6.94
CA TYR A 426 16.94 -1.72 5.63
C TYR A 426 16.44 -0.28 5.80
N VAL A 427 16.98 0.61 4.97
CA VAL A 427 16.59 2.03 4.96
C VAL A 427 16.35 2.47 3.52
N PHE A 428 15.10 2.68 3.12
CA PHE A 428 14.73 3.15 1.79
C PHE A 428 14.57 4.67 1.76
N GLY A 429 14.62 5.28 0.57
CA GLY A 429 14.45 6.73 0.40
C GLY A 429 15.68 7.58 0.71
N VAL A 430 16.86 6.98 0.91
CA VAL A 430 18.04 7.69 1.43
C VAL A 430 18.54 8.79 0.48
N ASP A 431 18.31 8.68 -0.82
CA ASP A 431 18.69 9.72 -1.79
C ASP A 431 17.58 10.76 -2.01
N THR A 432 16.43 10.65 -1.34
CA THR A 432 15.35 11.65 -1.43
C THR A 432 15.65 12.93 -0.66
N GLY A 433 16.60 12.89 0.26
CA GLY A 433 17.12 14.03 1.00
C GLY A 433 18.64 14.06 0.91
N LYS A 434 19.21 15.17 0.41
CA LYS A 434 20.67 15.28 0.21
C LYS A 434 21.48 15.08 1.50
N GLU A 435 20.87 15.37 2.63
CA GLU A 435 21.48 15.31 3.96
C GLU A 435 21.34 13.93 4.64
N PHE A 436 20.44 13.06 4.17
CA PHE A 436 20.07 11.84 4.90
C PHE A 436 21.23 10.84 5.05
N ARG A 437 22.10 10.67 4.05
CA ARG A 437 23.26 9.77 4.16
C ARG A 437 24.14 10.14 5.34
N ARG A 438 24.50 11.42 5.44
CA ARG A 438 25.31 11.95 6.54
C ARG A 438 24.59 11.81 7.88
N MET A 439 23.29 12.07 7.93
CA MET A 439 22.50 11.95 9.17
C MET A 439 22.40 10.49 9.64
N LEU A 440 22.18 9.55 8.73
CA LEU A 440 22.19 8.12 9.02
C LEU A 440 23.57 7.65 9.50
N GLU A 441 24.64 8.05 8.83
CA GLU A 441 26.00 7.75 9.25
C GLU A 441 26.31 8.31 10.65
N ALA A 442 25.88 9.55 10.93
CA ALA A 442 26.05 10.18 12.23
C ALA A 442 25.29 9.45 13.34
N ALA A 443 24.01 9.14 13.10
CA ALA A 443 23.17 8.42 14.06
C ALA A 443 23.65 6.98 14.28
N ASN A 444 24.24 6.35 13.26
CA ASN A 444 24.64 4.93 13.34
C ASN A 444 25.98 4.70 14.04
N ARG A 445 26.74 5.75 14.38
CA ARG A 445 28.05 5.58 15.05
C ARG A 445 27.96 4.82 16.37
N ASP A 446 26.87 5.03 17.10
CA ASP A 446 26.66 4.46 18.44
C ASP A 446 25.80 3.18 18.42
N THR A 447 25.18 2.84 17.29
CA THR A 447 24.37 1.62 17.14
C THR A 447 25.07 0.53 16.33
N ALA A 448 25.98 0.89 15.43
CA ALA A 448 26.74 -0.05 14.60
C ALA A 448 25.84 -1.06 13.82
N LEU A 449 24.63 -0.65 13.45
CA LEU A 449 23.72 -1.47 12.63
C LEU A 449 24.29 -1.62 11.22
N GLN A 450 24.08 -2.80 10.64
CA GLN A 450 24.39 -3.08 9.25
C GLN A 450 23.30 -2.48 8.34
N LEU A 451 23.44 -1.20 8.02
CA LEU A 451 22.50 -0.51 7.13
C LEU A 451 22.56 -1.10 5.72
N ARG A 452 21.38 -1.39 5.16
CA ARG A 452 21.16 -1.72 3.75
C ARG A 452 20.27 -0.65 3.17
N SER A 453 20.88 0.35 2.55
CA SER A 453 20.17 1.51 2.03
C SER A 453 19.86 1.41 0.54
N SER A 454 18.74 2.01 0.14
CA SER A 454 18.39 2.28 -1.25
C SER A 454 17.99 3.75 -1.41
N GLY A 455 18.13 4.26 -2.64
CA GLY A 455 18.04 5.67 -2.93
C GLY A 455 16.64 6.22 -3.14
N ASP A 456 15.78 5.48 -3.85
CA ASP A 456 14.48 6.02 -4.23
C ASP A 456 13.46 5.93 -3.10
N GLY A 457 12.53 6.89 -3.07
CA GLY A 457 11.49 7.01 -2.05
C GLY A 457 10.19 6.28 -2.38
N TYR A 458 10.20 5.39 -3.37
CA TYR A 458 9.03 4.60 -3.73
C TYR A 458 9.11 3.21 -3.09
N GLY A 459 8.08 2.86 -2.34
CA GLY A 459 7.95 1.55 -1.71
C GLY A 459 6.50 1.21 -1.37
N PRO A 460 6.21 -0.06 -1.02
CA PRO A 460 4.87 -0.49 -0.66
C PRO A 460 4.56 -0.14 0.81
N SER A 461 4.61 1.14 1.18
CA SER A 461 4.27 1.60 2.54
C SER A 461 3.98 3.12 2.56
N ASP A 462 3.57 3.66 3.71
CA ASP A 462 2.98 4.99 3.87
C ASP A 462 3.86 6.20 3.54
N HIS A 463 5.16 6.01 3.33
CA HIS A 463 6.04 7.07 2.85
C HIS A 463 5.78 7.45 1.39
N THR A 464 5.22 6.53 0.59
CA THR A 464 5.05 6.74 -0.86
C THR A 464 4.18 7.95 -1.22
N PRO A 465 3.02 8.20 -0.58
CA PRO A 465 2.24 9.41 -0.83
C PRO A 465 3.00 10.70 -0.52
N PHE A 466 3.89 10.71 0.49
CA PHE A 466 4.73 11.87 0.81
C PHE A 466 5.81 12.09 -0.25
N TYR A 467 6.48 11.01 -0.70
CA TYR A 467 7.45 11.07 -1.78
C TYR A 467 6.82 11.55 -3.09
N ALA A 468 5.60 11.11 -3.38
CA ALA A 468 4.82 11.56 -4.53
C ALA A 468 4.53 13.07 -4.51
N LYS A 469 4.50 13.70 -3.32
CA LYS A 469 4.38 15.16 -3.13
C LYS A 469 5.73 15.84 -2.83
N ASP A 470 6.81 15.27 -3.37
CA ASP A 470 8.15 15.84 -3.30
C ASP A 470 8.63 16.12 -1.86
N ARG A 471 8.22 15.30 -0.89
CA ARG A 471 8.72 15.36 0.48
C ARG A 471 9.87 14.35 0.65
N PRO A 472 10.98 14.71 1.33
CA PRO A 472 12.01 13.76 1.68
C PRO A 472 11.46 12.67 2.60
N VAL A 473 11.82 11.42 2.32
CA VAL A 473 11.32 10.25 3.07
C VAL A 473 12.45 9.31 3.47
N LEU A 474 12.34 8.73 4.65
CA LEU A 474 13.11 7.56 5.05
C LEU A 474 12.14 6.46 5.49
N PHE A 475 12.38 5.24 5.04
CA PHE A 475 11.59 4.09 5.44
C PHE A 475 12.48 3.03 6.10
N PHE A 476 12.21 2.73 7.37
CA PHE A 476 12.96 1.77 8.18
C PHE A 476 12.23 0.43 8.27
N PHE A 477 12.95 -0.65 7.97
CA PHE A 477 12.40 -2.01 7.86
C PHE A 477 13.43 -3.09 8.25
N THR A 478 13.05 -4.12 9.00
CA THR A 478 13.97 -5.21 9.38
C THR A 478 14.04 -6.38 8.40
N GLY A 479 13.31 -6.31 7.29
CA GLY A 479 13.33 -7.32 6.24
C GLY A 479 12.20 -8.34 6.35
N PRO A 480 11.91 -9.07 5.26
CA PRO A 480 10.78 -10.00 5.22
C PRO A 480 10.98 -11.23 6.11
N HIS A 481 9.89 -11.91 6.43
CA HIS A 481 9.89 -13.19 7.11
C HIS A 481 8.72 -14.08 6.69
N GLU A 482 8.81 -15.37 7.00
CA GLU A 482 7.82 -16.38 6.62
C GLU A 482 6.41 -16.13 7.20
N ASP A 483 6.33 -15.43 8.33
CA ASP A 483 5.08 -15.13 9.03
C ASP A 483 4.29 -13.92 8.47
N TYR A 484 4.85 -13.20 7.50
CA TYR A 484 4.23 -12.01 6.92
C TYR A 484 2.82 -12.32 6.36
N HIS A 485 1.82 -11.48 6.69
CA HIS A 485 0.42 -11.68 6.30
C HIS A 485 -0.16 -13.06 6.68
N ARG A 486 0.23 -13.60 7.84
CA ARG A 486 -0.27 -14.90 8.35
C ARG A 486 -0.76 -14.80 9.79
N PRO A 487 -1.61 -15.74 10.24
CA PRO A 487 -1.98 -15.86 11.67
C PRO A 487 -0.80 -16.10 12.61
N SER A 488 0.35 -16.50 12.06
CA SER A 488 1.56 -16.80 12.81
C SER A 488 2.46 -15.59 13.07
N ASP A 489 2.09 -14.38 12.64
CA ASP A 489 2.78 -13.14 13.04
C ASP A 489 2.36 -12.70 14.45
N THR A 490 2.99 -13.29 15.46
CA THR A 490 2.57 -13.22 16.86
C THR A 490 3.61 -12.52 17.77
N PRO A 491 3.20 -11.92 18.90
CA PRO A 491 4.11 -11.13 19.75
C PRO A 491 5.32 -11.89 20.33
N ASP A 492 5.25 -13.21 20.50
CA ASP A 492 6.36 -14.04 20.98
C ASP A 492 7.55 -14.10 20.01
N LYS A 493 7.32 -13.73 18.75
CA LYS A 493 8.31 -13.73 17.68
C LYS A 493 9.10 -12.44 17.54
N ILE A 494 8.77 -11.43 18.34
CA ILE A 494 9.38 -10.11 18.32
C ILE A 494 10.73 -10.12 19.05
N ASN A 495 11.76 -9.64 18.35
CA ASN A 495 13.06 -9.32 18.94
C ASN A 495 13.00 -7.93 19.60
N ALA A 496 12.45 -7.85 20.81
CA ALA A 496 12.27 -6.58 21.51
C ALA A 496 13.59 -5.80 21.77
N PRO A 497 14.71 -6.43 22.18
CA PRO A 497 16.00 -5.75 22.26
C PRO A 497 16.49 -5.21 20.92
N GLY A 498 16.27 -5.96 19.83
CA GLY A 498 16.57 -5.52 18.47
C GLY A 498 15.73 -4.32 18.06
N MET A 499 14.44 -4.32 18.38
CA MET A 499 13.54 -3.18 18.14
C MET A 499 13.98 -1.93 18.89
N GLU A 500 14.35 -2.05 20.17
CA GLU A 500 14.95 -0.95 20.95
C GLU A 500 16.25 -0.44 20.29
N HIS A 501 17.08 -1.36 19.79
CA HIS A 501 18.32 -1.01 19.09
C HIS A 501 18.08 -0.20 17.82
N VAL A 502 17.11 -0.63 16.99
CA VAL A 502 16.66 0.12 15.81
C VAL A 502 16.13 1.49 16.21
N LEU A 503 15.34 1.57 17.29
CA LEU A 503 14.75 2.83 17.74
C LEU A 503 15.79 3.86 18.18
N ARG A 504 16.92 3.42 18.75
CA ARG A 504 18.05 4.31 19.09
C ARG A 504 18.61 5.01 17.85
N LEU A 505 18.79 4.29 16.74
CA LEU A 505 19.21 4.89 15.46
C LEU A 505 18.17 5.90 14.98
N ILE A 506 16.89 5.51 14.93
CA ILE A 506 15.82 6.36 14.41
C ILE A 506 15.65 7.61 15.27
N ALA A 507 15.79 7.52 16.59
CA ALA A 507 15.79 8.67 17.49
C ALA A 507 16.94 9.65 17.19
N GLY A 508 18.13 9.13 16.86
CA GLY A 508 19.27 9.93 16.41
C GLY A 508 18.97 10.66 15.10
N VAL A 509 18.43 9.97 14.11
CA VAL A 509 18.01 10.57 12.82
C VAL A 509 16.92 11.63 13.04
N LEU A 510 15.89 11.32 13.82
CA LEU A 510 14.81 12.25 14.13
C LEU A 510 15.35 13.52 14.78
N ARG A 511 16.32 13.41 15.70
CA ARG A 511 16.96 14.58 16.32
C ARG A 511 17.73 15.42 15.31
N GLU A 512 18.54 14.79 14.45
CA GLU A 512 19.28 15.49 13.38
C GLU A 512 18.33 16.28 12.46
N VAL A 513 17.18 15.69 12.09
CA VAL A 513 16.19 16.34 11.23
C VAL A 513 15.41 17.43 11.99
N ALA A 514 14.95 17.15 13.21
CA ALA A 514 14.08 18.06 13.96
C ALA A 514 14.83 19.26 14.54
N ASP A 515 16.11 19.11 14.91
CA ASP A 515 16.93 20.17 15.50
C ASP A 515 17.94 20.79 14.52
N GLY A 516 18.13 20.17 13.35
CA GLY A 516 19.09 20.60 12.34
C GLY A 516 18.92 22.07 11.92
N PRO A 517 20.01 22.76 11.53
CA PRO A 517 19.97 24.20 11.24
C PRO A 517 19.15 24.55 9.99
N ALA A 518 18.98 23.61 9.05
CA ALA A 518 18.25 23.79 7.80
C ALA A 518 17.27 22.64 7.55
N PRO A 519 16.21 22.84 6.75
CA PRO A 519 15.36 21.77 6.23
C PRO A 519 16.15 20.78 5.37
N ILE A 520 15.59 19.58 5.18
CA ILE A 520 16.14 18.58 4.27
C ILE A 520 15.86 18.99 2.83
N SER A 521 16.89 18.95 1.99
CA SER A 521 16.80 19.29 0.57
C SER A 521 16.26 18.10 -0.22
N PHE A 522 15.03 18.21 -0.71
CA PHE A 522 14.43 17.16 -1.54
C PHE A 522 15.22 16.95 -2.84
N ALA A 523 15.40 15.69 -3.21
CA ALA A 523 15.89 15.26 -4.52
C ALA A 523 15.02 14.11 -5.02
N ARG A 524 14.61 14.17 -6.29
CA ARG A 524 13.98 13.02 -6.94
C ARG A 524 15.09 12.06 -7.35
N ALA A 525 15.26 11.00 -6.57
CA ALA A 525 16.30 10.01 -6.80
C ALA A 525 15.85 8.95 -7.81
N ALA A 526 16.75 8.60 -8.73
CA ALA A 526 16.58 7.41 -9.56
C ALA A 526 16.66 6.15 -8.67
N PRO A 527 15.99 5.06 -9.03
CA PRO A 527 16.17 3.78 -8.36
C PRO A 527 17.64 3.41 -8.31
N SER A 528 18.17 3.19 -7.12
CA SER A 528 19.48 2.57 -6.94
C SER A 528 19.26 1.18 -6.35
N SER A 529 19.77 0.15 -7.03
CA SER A 529 19.66 -1.22 -6.52
C SER A 529 20.39 -1.31 -5.17
N PRO A 530 19.73 -1.75 -4.08
CA PRO A 530 20.48 -2.14 -2.89
C PRO A 530 21.41 -3.31 -3.25
N PRO A 531 22.56 -3.48 -2.57
CA PRO A 531 23.44 -4.62 -2.79
C PRO A 531 22.63 -5.92 -2.64
N ARG A 532 22.61 -6.73 -3.71
CA ARG A 532 21.79 -7.94 -3.84
C ARG A 532 21.88 -8.83 -2.58
N ALA A 533 20.78 -8.95 -1.84
CA ALA A 533 20.60 -10.07 -0.94
C ALA A 533 20.32 -11.31 -1.79
N ARG A 534 21.17 -12.35 -1.69
CA ARG A 534 20.80 -13.68 -2.20
C ARG A 534 19.55 -14.13 -1.43
N GLY A 535 18.40 -14.14 -2.09
CA GLY A 535 17.14 -14.65 -1.52
C GLY A 535 15.90 -13.75 -1.67
N SER A 536 16.06 -12.46 -1.99
CA SER A 536 14.92 -11.62 -2.41
C SER A 536 14.85 -11.66 -3.93
N GLY A 537 13.84 -12.33 -4.50
CA GLY A 537 13.67 -12.44 -5.94
C GLY A 537 13.68 -11.06 -6.59
N ALA A 538 14.56 -10.86 -7.57
CA ALA A 538 14.43 -9.73 -8.50
C ALA A 538 13.02 -9.81 -9.09
N GLY A 539 12.27 -8.71 -9.08
CA GLY A 539 10.95 -8.69 -9.67
C GLY A 539 11.06 -9.09 -11.14
N TYR A 540 10.44 -10.19 -11.53
CA TYR A 540 10.41 -10.59 -12.93
C TYR A 540 9.34 -9.77 -13.66
N GLY A 541 9.64 -9.31 -14.87
CA GLY A 541 8.66 -8.70 -15.78
C GLY A 541 8.93 -7.24 -16.19
N PRO A 542 8.03 -6.69 -17.03
CA PRO A 542 8.16 -5.33 -17.56
C PRO A 542 7.95 -4.26 -16.48
N TYR A 543 8.63 -3.14 -16.66
CA TYR A 543 8.63 -2.00 -15.76
C TYR A 543 8.25 -0.73 -16.51
N PHE A 544 7.26 -0.01 -15.99
CA PHE A 544 6.79 1.28 -16.51
C PHE A 544 7.20 2.46 -15.61
N GLY A 545 7.25 2.25 -14.29
CA GLY A 545 7.73 3.23 -13.31
C GLY A 545 6.77 4.35 -12.94
N MET A 546 5.46 4.10 -13.05
CA MET A 546 4.44 4.98 -12.47
C MET A 546 4.32 4.79 -10.95
N ILE A 547 3.86 5.84 -10.27
CA ILE A 547 3.45 5.82 -8.86
C ILE A 547 1.95 6.13 -8.85
N PRO A 548 1.07 5.14 -8.63
CA PRO A 548 -0.37 5.38 -8.58
C PRO A 548 -0.77 6.22 -7.35
N GLU A 549 -1.78 7.05 -7.51
CA GLU A 549 -2.51 7.66 -6.39
C GLU A 549 -3.61 6.68 -5.97
N PHE A 550 -3.55 6.20 -4.73
CA PHE A 550 -4.50 5.21 -4.23
C PHE A 550 -5.76 5.85 -3.62
N GLY A 551 -6.81 5.06 -3.41
CA GLY A 551 -8.01 5.49 -2.68
C GLY A 551 -9.04 6.33 -3.45
N GLN A 552 -8.78 6.69 -4.70
CA GLN A 552 -9.80 7.26 -5.60
C GLN A 552 -10.24 6.22 -6.64
N GLN A 553 -11.53 5.91 -6.67
CA GLN A 553 -12.14 5.21 -7.80
C GLN A 553 -12.41 6.23 -8.90
N GLU A 554 -11.49 6.30 -9.87
CA GLU A 554 -11.69 7.01 -11.13
C GLU A 554 -11.77 5.98 -12.27
N ASP A 555 -12.41 6.33 -13.39
CA ASP A 555 -12.36 5.53 -14.61
C ASP A 555 -10.99 5.72 -15.29
N GLY A 556 -9.97 5.13 -14.67
CA GLY A 556 -8.57 5.33 -14.99
C GLY A 556 -7.63 5.02 -13.83
N VAL A 557 -6.34 5.24 -14.04
CA VAL A 557 -5.32 5.21 -12.97
C VAL A 557 -4.64 6.56 -12.87
N LYS A 558 -4.95 7.28 -11.79
CA LYS A 558 -4.35 8.57 -11.49
C LYS A 558 -2.93 8.40 -10.99
N LEU A 559 -2.03 9.24 -11.48
CA LEU A 559 -0.63 9.23 -11.08
C LEU A 559 -0.43 10.15 -9.88
N GLY A 560 0.02 9.59 -8.75
CA GLY A 560 0.63 10.38 -7.68
C GLY A 560 1.99 10.93 -8.10
N GLY A 561 2.67 10.24 -9.02
CA GLY A 561 3.92 10.67 -9.63
C GLY A 561 4.52 9.62 -10.57
N VAL A 562 5.78 9.83 -10.94
CA VAL A 562 6.60 8.89 -11.73
C VAL A 562 7.98 8.73 -11.10
N ARG A 563 8.60 7.56 -11.24
CA ARG A 563 9.97 7.32 -10.77
C ARG A 563 10.96 8.01 -11.70
N ALA A 564 12.01 8.62 -11.14
CA ALA A 564 13.05 9.25 -11.95
C ALA A 564 13.76 8.24 -12.86
N GLY A 565 14.03 8.65 -14.10
CA GLY A 565 14.63 7.82 -15.15
C GLY A 565 13.73 6.71 -15.68
N SER A 566 12.47 6.62 -15.23
CA SER A 566 11.55 5.56 -15.66
C SER A 566 11.03 5.75 -17.09
N PRO A 567 10.49 4.69 -17.73
CA PRO A 567 9.76 4.81 -18.99
C PRO A 567 8.61 5.82 -18.93
N ALA A 568 7.86 5.88 -17.83
CA ALA A 568 6.77 6.84 -17.65
C ALA A 568 7.27 8.30 -17.65
N GLU A 569 8.35 8.60 -16.90
CA GLU A 569 8.95 9.94 -16.88
C GLU A 569 9.53 10.32 -18.24
N LYS A 570 10.25 9.39 -18.90
CA LYS A 570 10.79 9.59 -20.26
C LYS A 570 9.70 9.86 -21.29
N ALA A 571 8.49 9.34 -21.07
CA ALA A 571 7.32 9.59 -21.90
C ALA A 571 6.60 10.93 -21.57
N GLY A 572 7.10 11.71 -20.61
CA GLY A 572 6.56 13.02 -20.21
C GLY A 572 5.34 12.96 -19.29
N LEU A 573 5.08 11.80 -18.67
CA LEU A 573 4.03 11.64 -17.66
C LEU A 573 4.47 12.24 -16.32
N GLN A 574 3.52 12.74 -15.55
CA GLN A 574 3.77 13.41 -14.28
C GLN A 574 2.62 13.20 -13.28
N ALA A 575 2.81 13.67 -12.04
CA ALA A 575 1.77 13.67 -11.03
C ALA A 575 0.51 14.42 -11.52
N GLY A 576 -0.67 13.87 -11.24
CA GLY A 576 -1.96 14.39 -11.65
C GLY A 576 -2.45 13.90 -13.02
N ASP A 577 -1.62 13.22 -13.81
CA ASP A 577 -2.08 12.57 -15.05
C ASP A 577 -2.99 11.38 -14.71
N LEU A 578 -4.06 11.18 -15.48
CA LEU A 578 -4.98 10.06 -15.36
C LEU A 578 -4.86 9.14 -16.57
N ILE A 579 -4.25 7.97 -16.42
CA ILE A 579 -4.12 6.98 -17.51
C ILE A 579 -5.49 6.32 -17.75
N VAL A 580 -6.00 6.41 -18.97
CA VAL A 580 -7.30 5.83 -19.37
C VAL A 580 -7.18 4.75 -20.44
N ARG A 581 -6.05 4.69 -21.16
CA ARG A 581 -5.71 3.56 -22.04
C ARG A 581 -4.22 3.28 -22.00
N PHE A 582 -3.87 2.00 -22.07
CA PHE A 582 -2.50 1.53 -22.12
C PHE A 582 -2.39 0.44 -23.18
N ASP A 583 -1.53 0.68 -24.16
CA ASP A 583 -1.30 -0.13 -25.36
C ASP A 583 -2.58 -0.62 -26.05
N GLY A 584 -3.45 0.33 -26.41
CA GLY A 584 -4.70 0.05 -27.10
C GLY A 584 -5.81 -0.58 -26.23
N LYS A 585 -5.53 -0.90 -24.96
CA LYS A 585 -6.51 -1.44 -24.02
C LYS A 585 -7.03 -0.36 -23.08
N ALA A 586 -8.32 -0.44 -22.74
CA ALA A 586 -8.92 0.48 -21.77
C ALA A 586 -8.35 0.21 -20.37
N VAL A 587 -8.09 1.27 -19.62
CA VAL A 587 -7.62 1.21 -18.24
C VAL A 587 -8.64 1.94 -17.39
N ARG A 588 -9.37 1.20 -16.56
CA ARG A 588 -10.42 1.75 -15.70
C ARG A 588 -10.07 1.71 -14.22
N ASN A 589 -9.04 0.94 -13.88
CA ASN A 589 -8.48 0.82 -12.55
C ASN A 589 -7.07 0.22 -12.62
N LEU A 590 -6.40 0.10 -11.47
CA LEU A 590 -5.03 -0.39 -11.39
C LEU A 590 -4.90 -1.85 -11.86
N GLU A 591 -5.93 -2.67 -11.64
CA GLU A 591 -5.95 -4.08 -12.08
C GLU A 591 -5.95 -4.18 -13.60
N ASP A 592 -6.68 -3.30 -14.29
CA ASP A 592 -6.62 -3.21 -15.75
C ASP A 592 -5.21 -2.85 -16.21
N PHE A 593 -4.60 -1.81 -15.63
CA PHE A 593 -3.24 -1.41 -15.97
C PHE A 593 -2.23 -2.54 -15.76
N VAL A 594 -2.27 -3.21 -14.60
CA VAL A 594 -1.38 -4.33 -14.26
C VAL A 594 -1.61 -5.51 -15.18
N PHE A 595 -2.85 -5.84 -15.53
CA PHE A 595 -3.18 -6.88 -16.49
C PHE A 595 -2.52 -6.61 -17.85
N VAL A 596 -2.63 -5.38 -18.37
CA VAL A 596 -1.99 -5.04 -19.65
C VAL A 596 -0.48 -5.05 -19.53
N LEU A 597 0.08 -4.44 -18.48
CA LEU A 597 1.52 -4.35 -18.28
C LEU A 597 2.15 -5.75 -18.16
N ARG A 598 1.58 -6.65 -17.35
CA ARG A 598 2.08 -8.03 -17.23
C ARG A 598 2.11 -8.73 -18.58
N GLY A 599 1.16 -8.42 -19.48
CA GLY A 599 1.09 -8.88 -20.86
C GLY A 599 2.29 -8.52 -21.76
N LYS A 600 3.19 -7.66 -21.30
CA LYS A 600 4.32 -7.12 -22.08
C LYS A 600 5.67 -7.68 -21.66
N ARG A 601 6.70 -7.31 -22.40
CA ARG A 601 8.11 -7.60 -22.12
C ARG A 601 8.90 -6.31 -21.99
N ALA A 602 10.04 -6.40 -21.31
CA ALA A 602 11.04 -5.34 -21.37
C ALA A 602 11.47 -5.11 -22.82
N GLY A 603 11.58 -3.85 -23.23
CA GLY A 603 11.87 -3.42 -24.60
C GLY A 603 10.64 -3.19 -25.47
N ASP A 604 9.45 -3.65 -25.06
CA ASP A 604 8.22 -3.36 -25.81
C ASP A 604 7.92 -1.86 -25.76
N ARG A 605 7.56 -1.28 -26.91
CA ARG A 605 7.00 0.07 -27.00
C ARG A 605 5.49 -0.01 -26.78
N VAL A 606 4.98 0.82 -25.88
CA VAL A 606 3.56 0.90 -25.54
C VAL A 606 3.03 2.32 -25.72
N ASP A 607 1.83 2.44 -26.27
CA ASP A 607 1.11 3.71 -26.35
C ASP A 607 0.34 3.98 -25.06
N VAL A 608 0.32 5.23 -24.59
CA VAL A 608 -0.34 5.63 -23.35
C VAL A 608 -1.25 6.80 -23.65
N VAL A 609 -2.55 6.63 -23.38
CA VAL A 609 -3.54 7.71 -23.45
C VAL A 609 -3.89 8.12 -22.03
N TYR A 610 -3.75 9.41 -21.75
CA TYR A 610 -3.94 9.97 -20.42
C TYR A 610 -4.64 11.32 -20.47
N ARG A 611 -5.34 11.67 -19.39
CA ARG A 611 -5.93 12.99 -19.22
C ARG A 611 -5.03 13.85 -18.34
N ARG A 612 -4.80 15.10 -18.72
CA ARG A 612 -4.10 16.12 -17.92
C ARG A 612 -5.01 17.34 -17.81
N GLY A 613 -5.59 17.58 -16.63
CA GLY A 613 -6.70 18.51 -16.50
C GLY A 613 -7.92 17.98 -17.27
N ASP A 614 -8.46 18.77 -18.20
CA ASP A 614 -9.58 18.38 -19.05
C ASP A 614 -9.14 17.83 -20.43
N GLU A 615 -7.85 17.89 -20.74
CA GLU A 615 -7.32 17.50 -22.05
C GLU A 615 -6.92 16.02 -22.10
N LEU A 616 -7.33 15.33 -23.17
CA LEU A 616 -6.86 13.98 -23.48
C LEU A 616 -5.59 14.07 -24.33
N ARG A 617 -4.55 13.34 -23.92
CA ARG A 617 -3.22 13.33 -24.53
C ARG A 617 -2.76 11.90 -24.80
N THR A 618 -1.85 11.76 -25.77
CA THR A 618 -1.23 10.48 -26.11
C THR A 618 0.28 10.63 -26.08
N THR A 619 0.96 9.64 -25.51
CA THR A 619 2.42 9.49 -25.54
C THR A 619 2.77 8.02 -25.77
N SER A 620 4.07 7.71 -25.85
CA SER A 620 4.55 6.33 -25.94
C SER A 620 5.76 6.13 -25.04
N ALA A 621 5.86 4.97 -24.42
CA ALA A 621 6.98 4.59 -23.55
C ALA A 621 7.62 3.29 -24.03
N VAL A 622 8.92 3.13 -23.81
CA VAL A 622 9.62 1.83 -24.01
C VAL A 622 9.80 1.20 -22.64
N LEU A 623 9.19 0.03 -22.42
CA LEU A 623 9.23 -0.66 -21.15
C LEU A 623 10.64 -1.14 -20.83
N GLU A 624 10.99 -1.13 -19.55
CA GLU A 624 12.29 -1.61 -19.07
C GLU A 624 12.11 -2.92 -18.28
N ALA A 625 13.21 -3.57 -17.91
CA ALA A 625 13.16 -4.68 -16.97
C ALA A 625 13.09 -4.12 -15.54
N ARG A 626 12.31 -4.76 -14.69
CA ARG A 626 12.26 -4.43 -13.26
C ARG A 626 13.62 -4.79 -12.64
N GLN A 627 14.32 -3.79 -12.11
CA GLN A 627 15.68 -3.92 -11.56
C GLN A 627 15.70 -4.49 -10.15
#